data_AF-A0AAE9ESZ8-F1
#
_entry.id   AF-A0AAE9ESZ8-F1
#
_cell.length_a   1.000
_cell.length_b   1.000
_cell.length_c   1.000
_cell.angle_alpha   90.00
_cell.angle_beta   90.00
_cell.angle_gamma   90.00
#
_symmetry.space_group_name_H-M   'P 1'
#
loop_
_entity.id
_entity.type
_entity.pdbx_description
1 polymer ?
#
loop_
_entity_poly.entity_id
_entity_poly.type
_entity_poly.pdbx_seq_one_letter_code
_entity_poly.pdbx_strand_id
1 'polypeptide(L)'
;MQYSEGNVDEIPSETVEQQLLREEKDIAWYEVDQLCNEVIVNLMNEQNLVSVSVPVTIVGDIHGNFHDLYRALLARTNSDMIEERTSVKTSLEELTPFYANKLQKKFEEVFSWMPLAAVVGEKIFCVHGGISPHLDSLKDIDKIPRPLLDVKENILATDLIYSDPLDYEFLHVPKIEPIFEANYLRHAGVLFNEATVEEFCERTGMKLIVRSHTMIPFGYRLFANRKMITIFTSTGYKKERNHGSVMKVDKDGKIKMINFLPAPLKKKKKKDEKDQENDDTNTKNDSRYSNCSNRCNYHDI
;
A
#
# COMPACT_ATOMS: atom_id res chain seq x y z
N MET A 1 5.13 51.57 -0.73
CA MET A 1 5.08 51.20 0.69
C MET A 1 6.31 50.37 0.99
N GLN A 2 7.05 50.74 2.04
CA GLN A 2 8.26 50.07 2.50
C GLN A 2 7.89 48.67 3.04
N TYR A 3 8.69 47.66 2.71
CA TYR A 3 8.64 46.36 3.39
C TYR A 3 9.55 46.44 4.62
N SER A 4 8.98 46.23 5.80
CA SER A 4 9.70 46.04 7.06
C SER A 4 10.11 44.58 7.19
N GLU A 5 11.39 44.33 7.39
CA GLU A 5 11.91 43.03 7.81
C GLU A 5 11.45 42.76 9.25
N GLY A 6 10.58 41.77 9.42
CA GLY A 6 10.17 41.26 10.72
C GLY A 6 11.13 40.17 11.18
N ASN A 7 11.51 40.25 12.46
CA ASN A 7 12.42 39.34 13.15
C ASN A 7 12.12 37.86 12.88
N VAL A 8 13.19 37.10 12.63
CA VAL A 8 13.20 35.64 12.63
C VAL A 8 13.03 35.21 14.08
N ASP A 9 11.79 34.95 14.49
CA ASP A 9 11.53 34.22 15.73
C ASP A 9 12.27 32.88 15.66
N GLU A 10 13.03 32.59 16.72
CA GLU A 10 13.86 31.40 16.88
C GLU A 10 13.06 30.14 16.53
N ILE A 11 13.50 29.45 15.48
CA ILE A 11 13.02 28.12 15.11
C ILE A 11 13.34 27.20 16.31
N PRO A 12 12.35 26.50 16.90
CA PRO A 12 12.62 25.54 17.96
C PRO A 12 13.67 24.53 17.46
N SER A 13 14.79 24.41 18.18
CA SER A 13 15.98 23.69 17.76
C SER A 13 15.84 22.15 17.74
N GLU A 14 14.61 21.64 17.70
CA GLU A 14 14.31 20.21 17.62
C GLU A 14 12.97 19.99 16.93
N THR A 15 12.97 19.23 15.82
CA THR A 15 11.72 18.83 15.15
C THR A 15 11.04 17.71 15.95
N VAL A 16 9.71 17.60 15.88
CA VAL A 16 8.96 16.47 16.46
C VAL A 16 9.50 15.11 15.96
N GLU A 17 10.08 15.09 14.75
CA GLU A 17 10.85 13.99 14.17
C GLU A 17 12.06 13.58 15.02
N GLN A 18 12.82 14.55 15.53
CA GLN A 18 13.96 14.27 16.42
C GLN A 18 13.50 13.79 17.80
N GLN A 19 12.31 14.19 18.27
CA GLN A 19 11.72 13.67 19.52
C GLN A 19 11.18 12.25 19.37
N LEU A 20 10.51 11.91 18.26
CA LEU A 20 9.96 10.57 18.03
C LEU A 20 11.04 9.51 17.70
N LEU A 21 12.18 9.94 17.14
CA LEU A 21 13.28 9.05 16.74
C LEU A 21 14.40 8.91 17.79
N ARG A 22 14.43 9.74 18.85
CA ARG A 22 15.50 9.72 19.87
C ARG A 22 15.29 8.70 20.98
N GLU A 23 14.06 8.22 21.18
CA GLU A 23 13.79 7.18 22.15
C GLU A 23 13.49 5.89 21.40
N GLU A 24 14.53 5.11 21.10
CA GLU A 24 14.38 3.64 20.95
C GLU A 24 13.88 3.12 22.31
N LYS A 25 12.59 3.29 22.55
CA LYS A 25 11.92 2.71 23.69
C LYS A 25 11.36 1.38 23.22
N ASP A 26 11.89 0.30 23.78
CA ASP A 26 11.28 -1.01 23.59
C ASP A 26 9.83 -0.93 24.06
N ILE A 27 8.90 -1.09 23.11
CA ILE A 27 7.47 -1.11 23.41
C ILE A 27 7.15 -2.51 23.89
N ALA A 28 6.67 -2.64 25.13
CA ALA A 28 6.30 -3.93 25.66
C ALA A 28 5.06 -4.48 24.96
N TRP A 29 4.97 -5.81 24.81
CA TRP A 29 3.85 -6.45 24.09
C TRP A 29 2.46 -6.06 24.65
N TYR A 30 2.35 -5.79 25.94
CA TYR A 30 1.09 -5.39 26.57
C TYR A 30 0.68 -3.96 26.23
N GLU A 31 1.63 -3.07 25.93
CA GLU A 31 1.34 -1.71 25.44
C GLU A 31 0.79 -1.79 24.02
N VAL A 32 1.34 -2.67 23.18
CA VAL A 32 0.80 -2.96 21.83
C VAL A 32 -0.61 -3.57 21.92
N ASP A 33 -0.82 -4.53 22.83
CA ASP A 33 -2.14 -5.14 23.03
C ASP A 33 -3.19 -4.11 23.46
N GLN A 34 -2.84 -3.20 24.38
CA GLN A 34 -3.71 -2.12 24.81
C GLN A 34 -4.05 -1.18 23.65
N LEU A 35 -3.05 -0.76 22.86
CA LEU A 35 -3.25 0.08 21.69
C LEU A 35 -4.21 -0.60 20.69
N CYS A 36 -4.04 -1.90 20.44
CA CYS A 36 -4.96 -2.64 19.58
C CYS A 36 -6.40 -2.63 20.11
N ASN A 37 -6.60 -2.80 21.42
CA ASN A 37 -7.94 -2.74 22.02
C ASN A 37 -8.59 -1.35 21.86
N GLU A 38 -7.82 -0.28 22.04
CA GLU A 38 -8.29 1.09 21.80
C GLU A 38 -8.66 1.33 20.34
N VAL A 39 -7.86 0.83 19.40
CA VAL A 39 -8.13 0.89 17.96
C VAL A 39 -9.41 0.11 17.61
N ILE A 40 -9.59 -1.10 18.14
CA ILE A 40 -10.81 -1.90 17.91
C ILE A 40 -12.05 -1.12 18.32
N VAL A 41 -12.07 -0.50 19.50
CA VAL A 41 -13.22 0.29 19.97
C VAL A 41 -13.54 1.43 19.00
N ASN A 42 -12.53 2.10 18.44
CA ASN A 42 -12.75 3.14 17.44
C ASN A 42 -13.33 2.56 16.14
N LEU A 43 -12.73 1.51 15.59
CA LEU A 43 -13.17 0.89 14.34
C LEU A 43 -14.59 0.28 14.42
N MET A 44 -14.98 -0.25 15.59
CA MET A 44 -16.33 -0.76 15.85
C MET A 44 -17.41 0.32 15.68
N ASN A 45 -17.08 1.59 15.93
CA ASN A 45 -18.01 2.71 15.85
C ASN A 45 -18.04 3.39 14.47
N GLU A 46 -17.11 3.04 13.57
CA GLU A 46 -17.09 3.53 12.20
C GLU A 46 -18.06 2.73 11.32
N GLN A 47 -18.43 3.28 10.16
CA GLN A 47 -19.18 2.55 9.11
C GLN A 47 -18.21 1.79 8.20
N ASN A 48 -18.70 0.81 7.43
CA ASN A 48 -17.84 0.12 6.45
C ASN A 48 -17.47 1.07 5.29
N LEU A 49 -18.37 1.99 4.94
CA LEU A 49 -18.16 3.07 4.01
C LEU A 49 -17.91 4.39 4.76
N VAL A 50 -16.64 4.75 4.93
CA VAL A 50 -16.26 5.96 5.68
C VAL A 50 -16.35 7.20 4.79
N SER A 51 -16.96 8.27 5.28
CA SER A 51 -16.92 9.57 4.60
C SER A 51 -15.74 10.39 5.08
N VAL A 52 -14.91 10.87 4.15
CA VAL A 52 -13.68 11.61 4.45
C VAL A 52 -13.70 12.97 3.74
N SER A 53 -13.57 14.05 4.50
CA SER A 53 -13.49 15.40 3.94
C SER A 53 -12.11 15.70 3.34
N VAL A 54 -12.09 16.57 2.35
CA VAL A 54 -10.83 17.16 1.82
C VAL A 54 -10.37 18.31 2.73
N PRO A 55 -9.06 18.62 2.81
CA PRO A 55 -7.95 17.99 2.08
C PRO A 55 -7.48 16.68 2.73
N VAL A 56 -7.04 15.72 1.91
CA VAL A 56 -6.57 14.40 2.37
C VAL A 56 -5.38 13.91 1.56
N THR A 57 -4.58 13.02 2.14
CA THR A 57 -3.56 12.24 1.44
C THR A 57 -3.98 10.78 1.43
N ILE A 58 -4.17 10.21 0.24
CA ILE A 58 -4.54 8.81 0.03
C ILE A 58 -3.26 8.02 -0.25
N VAL A 59 -3.15 6.89 0.43
CA VAL A 59 -1.94 6.06 0.49
C VAL A 59 -2.32 4.64 0.03
N GLY A 60 -1.52 4.05 -0.86
CA GLY A 60 -1.62 2.65 -1.27
C GLY A 60 -0.78 1.72 -0.39
N ASP A 61 -0.44 0.53 -0.90
CA ASP A 61 0.19 -0.53 -0.08
C ASP A 61 1.56 -0.12 0.44
N ILE A 62 1.82 -0.43 1.72
CA ILE A 62 3.08 -0.12 2.42
C ILE A 62 3.94 -1.37 2.61
N HIS A 63 3.33 -2.54 2.82
CA HIS A 63 4.02 -3.83 3.03
C HIS A 63 5.12 -3.78 4.10
N GLY A 64 4.84 -3.17 5.25
CA GLY A 64 5.80 -3.08 6.37
C GLY A 64 7.01 -2.18 6.10
N ASN A 65 7.03 -1.43 5.00
CA ASN A 65 8.09 -0.48 4.71
C ASN A 65 7.92 0.80 5.54
N PHE A 66 8.45 0.79 6.76
CA PHE A 66 8.37 1.91 7.71
C PHE A 66 8.94 3.22 7.17
N HIS A 67 9.99 3.15 6.33
CA HIS A 67 10.57 4.34 5.73
C HIS A 67 9.58 5.02 4.76
N ASP A 68 8.89 4.25 3.92
CA ASP A 68 7.90 4.82 3.01
C ASP A 68 6.59 5.22 3.73
N LEU A 69 6.25 4.57 4.85
CA LEU A 69 5.21 5.06 5.76
C LEU A 69 5.55 6.47 6.28
N TYR A 70 6.78 6.67 6.74
CA TYR A 70 7.23 7.97 7.22
C TYR A 70 7.17 9.04 6.12
N ARG A 71 7.62 8.72 4.89
CA ARG A 71 7.51 9.62 3.74
C ARG A 71 6.06 9.95 3.39
N ALA A 72 5.15 8.98 3.47
CA ALA A 72 3.72 9.20 3.27
C ALA A 72 3.12 10.15 4.32
N LEU A 73 3.53 10.04 5.59
CA LEU A 73 3.12 10.95 6.66
C LEU A 73 3.65 12.37 6.42
N LEU A 74 4.92 12.51 6.02
CA LEU A 74 5.52 13.81 5.70
C LEU A 74 4.88 14.49 4.49
N ALA A 75 4.41 13.72 3.50
CA ALA A 75 3.71 14.25 2.34
C ALA A 75 2.43 15.03 2.70
N ARG A 76 1.88 14.86 3.91
CA ARG A 76 0.78 15.69 4.44
C ARG A 76 1.20 17.15 4.64
N THR A 77 2.45 17.37 5.02
CA THR A 77 3.03 18.72 5.18
C THR A 77 3.32 19.32 3.80
N ASN A 78 3.24 20.65 3.67
CA ASN A 78 3.60 21.34 2.42
C ASN A 78 5.12 21.54 2.27
N SER A 79 5.95 20.79 3.01
CA SER A 79 7.39 20.82 2.83
C SER A 79 7.75 20.08 1.55
N ASP A 80 8.08 20.85 0.51
CA ASP A 80 8.53 20.35 -0.80
C ASP A 80 9.89 19.61 -0.74
N MET A 81 10.50 19.47 0.44
CA MET A 81 11.76 18.77 0.67
C MET A 81 11.57 17.65 1.70
N ILE A 82 11.29 16.44 1.24
CA ILE A 82 11.50 15.23 2.05
C ILE A 82 13.00 14.90 1.94
N GLU A 83 13.83 15.54 2.77
CA GLU A 83 15.24 15.17 2.84
C GLU A 83 15.38 13.74 3.34
N GLU A 84 16.20 12.97 2.62
CA GLU A 84 16.57 11.59 2.93
C GLU A 84 17.47 11.59 4.18
N ARG A 85 16.88 11.74 5.36
CA ARG A 85 17.59 11.67 6.63
C ARG A 85 16.80 10.84 7.62
N THR A 86 16.93 9.52 7.51
CA THR A 86 17.09 8.62 8.66
C THR A 86 17.15 7.17 8.20
N SER A 87 18.24 6.50 8.53
CA SER A 87 18.30 5.05 8.55
C SER A 87 17.57 4.57 9.82
N VAL A 88 16.28 4.27 9.70
CA VAL A 88 15.52 3.60 10.77
C VAL A 88 16.11 2.19 10.94
N LYS A 89 16.71 1.93 12.10
CA LYS A 89 17.02 0.56 12.53
C LYS A 89 15.88 0.13 13.43
N THR A 90 15.04 -0.77 12.97
CA THR A 90 14.11 -1.49 13.83
C THR A 90 14.86 -2.70 14.40
N SER A 91 15.31 -2.62 15.65
CA SER A 91 15.62 -3.81 16.43
C SER A 91 14.31 -4.32 17.01
N LEU A 92 13.70 -5.31 16.36
CA LEU A 92 12.79 -6.19 17.06
C LEU A 92 13.68 -7.05 17.95
N GLU A 93 13.76 -6.76 19.25
CA GLU A 93 14.18 -7.78 20.20
C GLU A 93 13.33 -9.04 19.93
N GLU A 94 13.95 -10.22 19.98
CA GLU A 94 13.30 -11.48 19.62
C GLU A 94 12.10 -11.75 20.55
N LEU A 95 10.91 -11.32 20.12
CA LEU A 95 9.64 -11.70 20.73
C LEU A 95 9.60 -13.22 20.82
N THR A 96 9.34 -13.76 22.01
CA THR A 96 9.12 -15.19 22.15
C THR A 96 7.97 -15.61 21.22
N PRO A 97 8.00 -16.82 20.64
CA PRO A 97 6.94 -17.29 19.76
C PRO A 97 5.53 -17.18 20.37
N PHE A 98 5.44 -17.30 21.70
CA PHE A 98 4.20 -17.12 22.44
C PHE A 98 3.65 -15.69 22.31
N TYR A 99 4.46 -14.68 22.57
CA TYR A 99 4.03 -13.27 22.47
C TYR A 99 3.80 -12.86 21.01
N ALA A 100 4.63 -13.34 20.07
CA ALA A 100 4.43 -13.12 18.65
C ALA A 100 3.06 -13.66 18.19
N ASN A 101 2.69 -14.88 18.56
CA ASN A 101 1.38 -15.45 18.22
C ASN A 101 0.21 -14.69 18.87
N LYS A 102 0.40 -14.22 20.11
CA LYS A 102 -0.63 -13.42 20.80
C LYS A 102 -0.87 -12.09 20.09
N LEU A 103 0.19 -11.37 19.72
CA LEU A 103 0.09 -10.12 18.97
C LEU A 103 -0.47 -10.34 17.57
N GLN A 104 -0.09 -11.41 16.87
CA GLN A 104 -0.65 -11.74 15.56
C GLN A 104 -2.18 -11.87 15.62
N LYS A 105 -2.71 -12.67 16.56
CA LYS A 105 -4.16 -12.82 16.74
C LYS A 105 -4.85 -11.51 17.07
N LYS A 106 -4.17 -10.65 17.84
CA LYS A 106 -4.69 -9.32 18.18
C LYS A 106 -4.71 -8.40 16.95
N PHE A 107 -3.72 -8.48 16.06
CA PHE A 107 -3.75 -7.76 14.77
C PHE A 107 -4.84 -8.30 13.83
N GLU A 108 -5.02 -9.61 13.75
CA GLU A 108 -6.11 -10.24 12.99
C GLU A 108 -7.49 -9.74 13.49
N GLU A 109 -7.66 -9.63 14.81
CA GLU A 109 -8.86 -9.02 15.41
C GLU A 109 -9.04 -7.56 14.98
N VAL A 110 -7.99 -6.74 15.08
CA VAL A 110 -8.02 -5.33 14.61
C VAL A 110 -8.43 -5.26 13.13
N PHE A 111 -7.82 -6.06 12.26
CA PHE A 111 -8.10 -6.06 10.83
C PHE A 111 -9.53 -6.48 10.50
N SER A 112 -10.09 -7.42 11.27
CA SER A 112 -11.49 -7.84 11.11
C SER A 112 -12.49 -6.71 11.36
N TRP A 113 -12.09 -5.68 12.10
CA TRP A 113 -12.90 -4.48 12.34
C TRP A 113 -12.61 -3.34 11.37
N MET A 114 -11.68 -3.43 10.43
CA MET A 114 -11.39 -2.30 9.55
C MET A 114 -12.55 -1.98 8.58
N PRO A 115 -12.86 -0.71 8.32
CA PRO A 115 -13.72 -0.31 7.23
C PRO A 115 -13.20 -0.82 5.88
N LEU A 116 -14.12 -1.03 4.94
CA LEU A 116 -13.81 -1.67 3.65
C LEU A 116 -13.62 -0.66 2.51
N ALA A 117 -14.20 0.53 2.64
CA ALA A 117 -14.10 1.57 1.62
C ALA A 117 -14.27 2.97 2.23
N ALA A 118 -13.94 3.99 1.44
CA ALA A 118 -14.19 5.37 1.80
C ALA A 118 -14.71 6.20 0.62
N VAL A 119 -15.50 7.22 0.91
CA VAL A 119 -15.84 8.29 -0.04
C VAL A 119 -15.12 9.56 0.38
N VAL A 120 -14.19 10.02 -0.45
CA VAL A 120 -13.42 11.24 -0.24
C VAL A 120 -14.06 12.38 -1.02
N GLY A 121 -14.41 13.47 -0.31
CA GLY A 121 -14.95 14.69 -0.92
C GLY A 121 -16.18 14.44 -1.80
N GLU A 122 -17.01 13.45 -1.46
CA GLU A 122 -18.25 13.05 -2.17
C GLU A 122 -18.07 12.63 -3.64
N LYS A 123 -16.84 12.55 -4.14
CA LYS A 123 -16.56 12.34 -5.57
C LYS A 123 -15.55 11.22 -5.84
N ILE A 124 -14.79 10.80 -4.83
CA ILE A 124 -13.74 9.81 -4.98
C ILE A 124 -14.10 8.58 -4.13
N PHE A 125 -14.31 7.44 -4.77
CA PHE A 125 -14.50 6.16 -4.10
C PHE A 125 -13.14 5.48 -3.91
N CYS A 126 -12.77 5.20 -2.67
CA CYS A 126 -11.52 4.55 -2.30
C CYS A 126 -11.81 3.12 -1.82
N VAL A 127 -11.10 2.14 -2.38
CA VAL A 127 -11.24 0.71 -2.06
C VAL A 127 -9.90 0.01 -2.22
N HIS A 128 -9.60 -1.06 -1.48
CA HIS A 128 -8.28 -1.72 -1.61
C HIS A 128 -8.10 -2.42 -2.98
N GLY A 129 -8.99 -3.37 -3.29
CA GLY A 129 -8.98 -4.15 -4.51
C GLY A 129 -9.72 -3.47 -5.64
N GLY A 130 -11.05 -3.48 -5.64
CA GLY A 130 -11.83 -2.93 -6.74
C GLY A 130 -13.33 -2.97 -6.55
N ILE A 131 -14.06 -2.92 -7.66
CA ILE A 131 -15.53 -2.94 -7.70
C ILE A 131 -16.05 -4.38 -7.89
N SER A 132 -17.33 -4.58 -7.58
CA SER A 132 -17.99 -5.90 -7.56
C SER A 132 -19.28 -5.89 -8.39
N PRO A 133 -19.65 -7.02 -9.04
CA PRO A 133 -20.99 -7.20 -9.62
C PRO A 133 -22.09 -7.24 -8.55
N HIS A 134 -21.74 -7.40 -7.28
CA HIS A 134 -22.65 -7.42 -6.14
C HIS A 134 -22.77 -6.05 -5.44
N LEU A 135 -22.18 -5.00 -6.02
CA LEU A 135 -22.20 -3.63 -5.50
C LEU A 135 -23.16 -2.76 -6.32
N ASP A 136 -24.46 -2.89 -6.06
CA ASP A 136 -25.51 -2.10 -6.73
C ASP A 136 -25.55 -0.66 -6.23
N SER A 137 -25.32 -0.46 -4.93
CA SER A 137 -25.23 0.82 -4.26
C SER A 137 -24.03 0.86 -3.32
N LEU A 138 -23.37 2.01 -3.18
CA LEU A 138 -22.32 2.18 -2.16
C LEU A 138 -22.83 1.84 -0.74
N LYS A 139 -24.13 2.02 -0.48
CA LYS A 139 -24.76 1.66 0.81
C LYS A 139 -24.79 0.15 1.08
N ASP A 140 -24.56 -0.70 0.07
CA ASP A 140 -24.48 -2.15 0.27
C ASP A 140 -23.23 -2.53 1.07
N ILE A 141 -22.19 -1.70 1.04
CA ILE A 141 -20.95 -1.89 1.79
C ILE A 141 -21.24 -1.88 3.30
N ASP A 142 -22.12 -1.00 3.78
CA ASP A 142 -22.51 -0.91 5.20
C ASP A 142 -23.36 -2.08 5.69
N LYS A 143 -23.87 -2.93 4.78
CA LYS A 143 -24.63 -4.13 5.14
C LYS A 143 -23.73 -5.32 5.46
N ILE A 144 -22.43 -5.24 5.16
CA ILE A 144 -21.47 -6.31 5.45
C ILE A 144 -21.26 -6.38 6.98
N PRO A 145 -21.47 -7.54 7.61
CA PRO A 145 -21.28 -7.67 9.05
C PRO A 145 -19.79 -7.54 9.41
N ARG A 146 -19.50 -6.77 10.47
CA ARG A 146 -18.20 -6.78 11.17
C ARG A 146 -18.38 -7.33 12.59
N PRO A 147 -17.40 -8.08 13.13
CA PRO A 147 -16.06 -8.29 12.58
C PRO A 147 -16.05 -9.28 11.40
N LEU A 148 -15.21 -9.01 10.40
CA LEU A 148 -15.03 -9.85 9.23
C LEU A 148 -13.87 -10.84 9.48
N LEU A 149 -14.16 -11.93 10.20
CA LEU A 149 -13.14 -12.91 10.62
C LEU A 149 -12.56 -13.70 9.44
N ASP A 150 -13.39 -14.04 8.47
CA ASP A 150 -12.96 -14.54 7.16
C ASP A 150 -13.67 -13.74 6.07
N VAL A 151 -12.89 -12.97 5.31
CA VAL A 151 -13.39 -12.18 4.18
C VAL A 151 -14.12 -13.04 3.15
N LYS A 152 -13.73 -14.31 2.98
CA LYS A 152 -14.28 -15.22 1.96
C LYS A 152 -15.72 -15.64 2.23
N GLU A 153 -16.22 -15.46 3.45
CA GLU A 153 -17.62 -15.73 3.79
C GLU A 153 -18.58 -14.67 3.25
N ASN A 154 -18.06 -13.50 2.85
CA ASN A 154 -18.82 -12.44 2.23
C ASN A 154 -18.29 -12.11 0.83
N ILE A 155 -19.10 -12.39 -0.20
CA ILE A 155 -18.68 -12.23 -1.59
C ILE A 155 -18.38 -10.77 -1.95
N LEU A 156 -19.18 -9.81 -1.46
CA LEU A 156 -18.94 -8.40 -1.72
C LEU A 156 -17.66 -7.92 -1.04
N ALA A 157 -17.42 -8.32 0.22
CA ALA A 157 -16.18 -7.99 0.92
C ALA A 157 -14.96 -8.59 0.23
N THR A 158 -15.07 -9.84 -0.24
CA THR A 158 -14.03 -10.51 -1.04
C THR A 158 -13.73 -9.71 -2.29
N ASP A 159 -14.75 -9.31 -3.05
CA ASP A 159 -14.54 -8.56 -4.27
C ASP A 159 -13.93 -7.17 -4.00
N LEU A 160 -14.37 -6.46 -2.96
CA LEU A 160 -13.79 -5.16 -2.59
C LEU A 160 -12.29 -5.27 -2.27
N ILE A 161 -11.85 -6.39 -1.69
CA ILE A 161 -10.45 -6.59 -1.30
C ILE A 161 -9.59 -7.19 -2.43
N TYR A 162 -10.14 -8.09 -3.26
CA TYR A 162 -9.36 -8.91 -4.20
C TYR A 162 -9.62 -8.66 -5.69
N SER A 163 -10.56 -7.79 -6.05
CA SER A 163 -10.85 -7.53 -7.46
C SER A 163 -9.75 -6.71 -8.14
N ASP A 164 -9.48 -7.01 -9.40
CA ASP A 164 -8.46 -6.35 -10.21
C ASP A 164 -9.03 -5.80 -11.52
N PRO A 165 -8.55 -4.65 -12.02
CA PRO A 165 -8.85 -4.23 -13.38
C PRO A 165 -8.22 -5.20 -14.37
N LEU A 166 -8.96 -5.56 -15.41
CA LEU A 166 -8.47 -6.39 -16.50
C LEU A 166 -7.47 -5.60 -17.34
N ASP A 167 -6.22 -6.08 -17.40
CA ASP A 167 -5.18 -5.46 -18.22
C ASP A 167 -5.30 -5.93 -19.67
N TYR A 168 -5.68 -5.01 -20.57
CA TYR A 168 -5.98 -5.32 -21.97
C TYR A 168 -4.75 -5.44 -22.88
N GLU A 169 -3.53 -5.35 -22.35
CA GLU A 169 -2.31 -5.59 -23.15
C GLU A 169 -2.32 -6.97 -23.87
N PHE A 170 -3.22 -7.88 -23.51
CA PHE A 170 -3.33 -9.23 -24.10
C PHE A 170 -4.57 -9.48 -24.99
N LEU A 171 -5.49 -8.53 -25.18
CA LEU A 171 -6.72 -8.75 -25.96
C LEU A 171 -6.83 -7.76 -27.14
N HIS A 172 -6.86 -8.31 -28.35
CA HIS A 172 -6.89 -7.57 -29.62
C HIS A 172 -8.19 -6.78 -29.89
N VAL A 173 -9.14 -6.76 -28.95
CA VAL A 173 -10.43 -6.05 -29.10
C VAL A 173 -10.82 -5.41 -27.78
N PRO A 174 -10.94 -4.07 -27.69
CA PRO A 174 -11.56 -3.42 -26.53
C PRO A 174 -13.01 -3.90 -26.42
N LYS A 175 -13.34 -4.56 -25.30
CA LYS A 175 -14.73 -4.92 -25.00
C LYS A 175 -15.45 -3.64 -24.55
N ILE A 176 -16.46 -3.24 -25.30
CA ILE A 176 -17.21 -1.98 -25.10
C ILE A 176 -18.21 -2.11 -23.94
N GLU A 177 -18.69 -3.33 -23.65
CA GLU A 177 -19.68 -3.57 -22.60
C GLU A 177 -19.03 -3.83 -21.24
N PRO A 178 -19.69 -3.47 -20.11
CA PRO A 178 -19.26 -3.84 -18.77
C PRO A 178 -19.14 -5.36 -18.61
N ILE A 179 -18.03 -5.81 -18.04
CA ILE A 179 -17.80 -7.22 -17.72
C ILE A 179 -17.27 -7.40 -16.29
N PHE A 180 -17.62 -8.54 -15.72
CA PHE A 180 -16.95 -9.14 -14.57
C PHE A 180 -16.59 -10.60 -14.91
N GLU A 181 -15.34 -10.98 -14.68
CA GLU A 181 -14.86 -12.35 -14.86
C GLU A 181 -14.19 -12.85 -13.57
N ALA A 182 -14.07 -14.16 -13.36
CA ALA A 182 -13.40 -14.66 -12.16
C ALA A 182 -11.92 -14.26 -12.15
N ASN A 183 -11.41 -13.80 -10.99
CA ASN A 183 -10.01 -13.45 -10.86
C ASN A 183 -9.15 -14.69 -10.56
N TYR A 184 -8.76 -15.40 -11.63
CA TYR A 184 -7.96 -16.61 -11.55
C TYR A 184 -6.54 -16.38 -11.00
N LEU A 185 -6.00 -15.16 -11.08
CA LEU A 185 -4.68 -14.85 -10.54
C LEU A 185 -4.68 -14.74 -9.01
N ARG A 186 -5.79 -14.29 -8.43
CA ARG A 186 -5.96 -14.13 -6.98
C ARG A 186 -6.66 -15.31 -6.32
N HIS A 187 -7.33 -16.15 -7.11
CA HIS A 187 -8.25 -17.19 -6.61
C HIS A 187 -9.37 -16.63 -5.71
N ALA A 188 -9.67 -15.34 -5.84
CA ALA A 188 -10.66 -14.59 -5.08
C ALA A 188 -10.95 -13.27 -5.81
N GLY A 189 -12.17 -12.74 -5.67
CA GLY A 189 -12.57 -11.52 -6.35
C GLY A 189 -12.83 -11.69 -7.85
N VAL A 190 -13.00 -10.56 -8.53
CA VAL A 190 -13.34 -10.51 -9.96
C VAL A 190 -12.37 -9.62 -10.75
N LEU A 191 -12.29 -9.86 -12.05
CA LEU A 191 -11.67 -8.99 -13.03
C LEU A 191 -12.73 -8.09 -13.65
N PHE A 192 -12.44 -6.81 -13.86
CA PHE A 192 -13.38 -5.85 -14.45
C PHE A 192 -12.71 -4.93 -15.49
N ASN A 193 -13.43 -4.54 -16.54
CA ASN A 193 -12.88 -3.71 -17.61
C ASN A 193 -13.13 -2.20 -17.43
N GLU A 194 -12.65 -1.42 -18.40
CA GLU A 194 -12.86 0.03 -18.43
C GLU A 194 -14.34 0.41 -18.49
N ALA A 195 -15.14 -0.30 -19.29
CA ALA A 195 -16.59 -0.07 -19.38
C ALA A 195 -17.30 -0.28 -18.03
N THR A 196 -16.89 -1.28 -17.24
CA THR A 196 -17.42 -1.47 -15.88
C THR A 196 -17.06 -0.32 -14.94
N VAL A 197 -15.86 0.26 -15.05
CA VAL A 197 -15.48 1.45 -14.27
C VAL A 197 -16.32 2.65 -14.68
N GLU A 198 -16.54 2.84 -15.98
CA GLU A 198 -17.34 3.94 -16.51
C GLU A 198 -18.80 3.85 -16.05
N GLU A 199 -19.41 2.68 -16.19
CA GLU A 199 -20.76 2.36 -15.70
C GLU A 199 -20.87 2.63 -14.20
N PHE A 200 -19.93 2.13 -13.40
CA PHE A 200 -19.95 2.31 -11.96
C PHE A 200 -19.92 3.79 -11.57
N CYS A 201 -19.05 4.58 -12.22
CA CYS A 201 -18.95 6.01 -11.98
C CYS A 201 -20.26 6.73 -12.34
N GLU A 202 -20.90 6.35 -13.44
CA GLU A 202 -22.19 6.92 -13.88
C GLU A 202 -23.32 6.58 -12.92
N ARG A 203 -23.47 5.29 -12.57
CA ARG A 203 -24.51 4.80 -11.67
C ARG A 203 -24.38 5.35 -10.25
N THR A 204 -23.16 5.46 -9.72
CA THR A 204 -22.92 5.93 -8.35
C THR A 204 -22.74 7.44 -8.23
N GLY A 205 -22.51 8.14 -9.35
CA GLY A 205 -22.16 9.56 -9.37
C GLY A 205 -20.73 9.88 -8.90
N MET A 206 -19.90 8.84 -8.68
CA MET A 206 -18.47 9.00 -8.38
C MET A 206 -17.72 9.46 -9.63
N LYS A 207 -16.72 10.32 -9.45
CA LYS A 207 -15.87 10.81 -10.54
C LYS A 207 -14.60 9.99 -10.72
N LEU A 208 -14.17 9.32 -9.65
CA LEU A 208 -12.89 8.64 -9.59
C LEU A 208 -12.96 7.46 -8.62
N ILE A 209 -12.42 6.33 -9.04
CA ILE A 209 -12.09 5.20 -8.18
C ILE A 209 -10.59 5.27 -7.85
N VAL A 210 -10.22 5.16 -6.58
CA VAL A 210 -8.84 5.04 -6.14
C VAL A 210 -8.66 3.70 -5.46
N ARG A 211 -7.70 2.91 -5.94
CA ARG A 211 -7.40 1.60 -5.40
C ARG A 211 -5.92 1.35 -5.16
N SER A 212 -5.60 0.21 -4.53
CA SER A 212 -4.24 -0.21 -4.20
C SER A 212 -3.92 -1.60 -4.75
N HIS A 213 -3.49 -2.60 -3.96
CA HIS A 213 -3.53 -4.05 -4.21
C HIS A 213 -2.64 -4.65 -5.34
N THR A 214 -2.18 -3.85 -6.30
CA THR A 214 -1.31 -4.31 -7.40
C THR A 214 -0.09 -3.41 -7.45
N MET A 215 1.10 -4.01 -7.42
CA MET A 215 2.35 -3.29 -7.56
C MET A 215 2.41 -2.62 -8.93
N ILE A 216 2.67 -1.31 -8.93
CA ILE A 216 2.84 -0.50 -10.14
C ILE A 216 4.29 0.00 -10.20
N PRO A 217 5.03 -0.23 -11.31
CA PRO A 217 6.44 0.15 -11.41
C PRO A 217 6.73 1.63 -11.12
N PHE A 218 5.84 2.54 -11.50
CA PHE A 218 5.99 3.99 -11.30
C PHE A 218 5.20 4.54 -10.12
N GLY A 219 4.74 3.68 -9.20
CA GLY A 219 4.02 4.07 -7.99
C GLY A 219 2.54 4.36 -8.18
N TYR A 220 2.10 4.76 -9.38
CA TYR A 220 0.67 4.84 -9.70
C TYR A 220 0.38 4.59 -11.18
N ARG A 221 -0.86 4.21 -11.49
CA ARG A 221 -1.35 3.98 -12.86
C ARG A 221 -2.75 4.54 -13.04
N LEU A 222 -3.01 5.16 -14.19
CA LEU A 222 -4.34 5.60 -14.61
C LEU A 222 -5.02 4.51 -15.44
N PHE A 223 -6.34 4.40 -15.35
CA PHE A 223 -7.15 3.42 -16.09
C PHE A 223 -8.53 4.02 -16.43
N ALA A 224 -9.23 3.44 -17.41
CA ALA A 224 -10.61 3.79 -17.79
C ALA A 224 -10.78 5.31 -18.02
N ASN A 225 -10.01 5.85 -18.97
CA ASN A 225 -9.98 7.29 -19.27
C ASN A 225 -9.82 8.18 -18.02
N ARG A 226 -8.93 7.76 -17.11
CA ARG A 226 -8.61 8.44 -15.84
C ARG A 226 -9.75 8.45 -14.81
N LYS A 227 -10.80 7.64 -14.98
CA LYS A 227 -11.82 7.40 -13.95
C LYS A 227 -11.37 6.41 -12.88
N MET A 228 -10.20 5.80 -13.01
CA MET A 228 -9.58 5.01 -11.94
C MET A 228 -8.07 5.27 -11.81
N ILE A 229 -7.58 5.29 -10.57
CA ILE A 229 -6.15 5.35 -10.22
C ILE A 229 -5.81 4.16 -9.32
N THR A 230 -4.77 3.41 -9.68
CA THR A 230 -4.09 2.47 -8.79
C THR A 230 -2.89 3.16 -8.15
N ILE A 231 -2.76 3.13 -6.83
CA ILE A 231 -1.64 3.71 -6.06
C ILE A 231 -0.89 2.57 -5.36
N PHE A 232 0.44 2.62 -5.39
CA PHE A 232 1.31 1.71 -4.65
C PHE A 232 2.40 2.55 -3.95
N THR A 233 2.47 2.49 -2.62
CA THR A 233 3.33 3.41 -1.84
C THR A 233 4.71 2.83 -1.57
N SER A 234 4.82 1.51 -1.45
CA SER A 234 6.05 0.83 -1.08
C SER A 234 7.07 0.84 -2.22
N THR A 235 8.24 1.47 -2.01
CA THR A 235 9.38 1.43 -2.94
C THR A 235 10.18 0.14 -2.75
N GLY A 236 10.86 -0.32 -3.80
CA GLY A 236 11.78 -1.46 -3.67
C GLY A 236 11.09 -2.80 -3.35
N TYR A 237 9.79 -2.91 -3.62
CA TYR A 237 8.96 -4.04 -3.23
C TYR A 237 9.52 -5.33 -3.83
N LYS A 238 9.63 -6.37 -2.99
CA LYS A 238 10.24 -7.66 -3.36
C LYS A 238 11.62 -7.54 -4.04
N LYS A 239 12.39 -6.49 -3.71
CA LYS A 239 13.71 -6.17 -4.28
C LYS A 239 13.68 -5.75 -5.75
N GLU A 240 12.51 -5.42 -6.29
CA GLU A 240 12.36 -4.81 -7.60
C GLU A 240 12.68 -3.30 -7.55
N ARG A 241 12.86 -2.66 -8.71
CA ARG A 241 13.13 -1.21 -8.77
C ARG A 241 11.85 -0.44 -9.09
N ASN A 242 10.83 -0.55 -8.25
CA ASN A 242 9.61 0.25 -8.38
C ASN A 242 9.68 1.55 -7.56
N HIS A 243 8.96 2.56 -8.03
CA HIS A 243 8.66 3.78 -7.27
C HIS A 243 7.46 3.55 -6.36
N GLY A 244 7.36 4.37 -5.33
CA GLY A 244 6.18 4.53 -4.50
C GLY A 244 5.43 5.80 -4.89
N SER A 245 4.15 5.92 -4.56
CA SER A 245 3.41 7.16 -4.71
C SER A 245 2.34 7.31 -3.62
N VAL A 246 2.02 8.56 -3.30
CA VAL A 246 0.78 8.94 -2.59
C VAL A 246 0.00 9.96 -3.42
N MET A 247 -1.29 10.10 -3.14
CA MET A 247 -2.17 11.06 -3.81
C MET A 247 -2.68 12.12 -2.84
N LYS A 248 -2.37 13.39 -3.08
CA LYS A 248 -2.97 14.51 -2.34
C LYS A 248 -4.22 15.00 -3.05
N VAL A 249 -5.28 15.22 -2.29
CA VAL A 249 -6.49 15.91 -2.71
C VAL A 249 -6.61 17.19 -1.90
N ASP A 250 -6.61 18.34 -2.57
CA ASP A 250 -6.74 19.63 -1.89
C ASP A 250 -8.21 20.00 -1.61
N LYS A 251 -8.42 21.18 -1.01
CA LYS A 251 -9.74 21.68 -0.63
C LYS A 251 -10.69 21.89 -1.82
N ASP A 252 -10.14 22.12 -3.02
CA ASP A 252 -10.91 22.30 -4.26
C ASP A 252 -11.15 20.95 -4.97
N GLY A 253 -10.64 19.83 -4.42
CA GLY A 253 -10.66 18.53 -5.05
C GLY A 253 -9.59 18.32 -6.13
N LYS A 254 -8.59 19.21 -6.24
CA LYS A 254 -7.48 19.02 -7.17
C LYS A 254 -6.54 17.93 -6.67
N ILE A 255 -6.08 17.12 -7.61
CA ILE A 255 -5.26 15.94 -7.35
C ILE A 255 -3.79 16.24 -7.69
N LYS A 256 -2.88 15.90 -6.79
CA LYS A 256 -1.42 15.91 -7.00
C LYS A 256 -0.83 14.56 -6.57
N MET A 257 -0.13 13.89 -7.48
CA MET A 257 0.66 12.71 -7.16
C MET A 257 2.02 13.12 -6.61
N ILE A 258 2.47 12.47 -5.52
CA ILE A 258 3.83 12.63 -4.99
C ILE A 258 4.52 11.28 -5.09
N ASN A 259 5.57 11.23 -5.91
CA ASN A 259 6.33 10.02 -6.18
C ASN A 259 7.53 9.90 -5.25
N PHE A 260 7.82 8.66 -4.88
CA PHE A 260 8.92 8.25 -4.03
C PHE A 260 9.87 7.38 -4.84
N LEU A 261 11.11 7.84 -4.99
CA LEU A 261 12.17 7.00 -5.57
C LEU A 261 12.64 5.98 -4.53
N PRO A 262 12.99 4.75 -4.97
CA PRO A 262 13.67 3.77 -4.11
C PRO A 262 15.07 4.26 -3.75
N ALA A 263 15.56 3.86 -2.58
CA ALA A 263 16.92 4.17 -2.16
C ALA A 263 17.95 3.69 -3.20
N PRO A 264 19.04 4.44 -3.46
CA PRO A 264 20.08 4.02 -4.38
C PRO A 264 20.67 2.68 -3.95
N LEU A 265 20.80 1.73 -4.89
CA LEU A 265 21.51 0.48 -4.62
C LEU A 265 22.96 0.83 -4.23
N LYS A 266 23.37 0.44 -3.00
CA LYS A 266 24.78 0.55 -2.58
C LYS A 266 25.63 -0.18 -3.63
N LYS A 267 26.49 0.56 -4.33
CA LYS A 267 27.45 -0.04 -5.28
C LYS A 267 28.21 -1.12 -4.52
N LYS A 268 28.11 -2.39 -4.96
CA LYS A 268 29.03 -3.44 -4.49
C LYS A 268 30.44 -2.89 -4.71
N LYS A 269 31.23 -2.72 -3.64
CA LYS A 269 32.66 -2.48 -3.78
C LYS A 269 33.18 -3.60 -4.68
N LYS A 270 33.73 -3.25 -5.85
CA LYS A 270 34.53 -4.19 -6.62
C LYS A 270 35.60 -4.68 -5.64
N LYS A 271 35.59 -5.98 -5.29
CA LYS A 271 36.77 -6.58 -4.70
C LYS A 271 37.85 -6.45 -5.77
N ASP A 272 38.94 -5.80 -5.42
CA ASP A 272 40.10 -5.68 -6.29
C ASP A 272 40.55 -7.08 -6.69
N GLU A 273 40.43 -7.39 -7.98
CA GLU A 273 41.12 -8.52 -8.62
C GLU A 273 42.61 -8.15 -8.70
N LYS A 274 43.31 -8.35 -7.58
CA LYS A 274 44.75 -8.56 -7.55
C LYS A 274 45.01 -9.56 -6.44
N ASP A 275 45.13 -10.82 -6.82
CA ASP A 275 46.23 -11.70 -6.40
C ASP A 275 46.15 -13.03 -7.16
N GLN A 276 47.20 -13.26 -7.99
CA GLN A 276 47.78 -14.55 -8.41
C GLN A 276 46.93 -15.39 -9.41
N GLU A 277 47.24 -15.52 -10.71
CA GLU A 277 48.53 -15.91 -11.32
C GLU A 277 49.38 -16.78 -10.40
N ASN A 278 48.94 -18.03 -10.22
CA ASN A 278 49.75 -19.26 -10.26
C ASN A 278 48.92 -20.44 -9.73
N ASP A 279 48.27 -21.20 -10.62
CA ASP A 279 48.42 -22.67 -10.62
C ASP A 279 47.76 -23.25 -11.89
N ASP A 280 48.54 -23.34 -12.96
CA ASP A 280 48.31 -24.32 -14.02
C ASP A 280 48.75 -25.68 -13.48
N THR A 281 47.82 -26.64 -13.31
CA THR A 281 47.85 -27.97 -13.95
C THR A 281 46.86 -28.97 -13.32
N ASN A 282 46.16 -29.70 -14.20
CA ASN A 282 45.41 -30.95 -13.98
C ASN A 282 44.14 -30.85 -13.09
N THR A 283 42.95 -31.29 -13.51
CA THR A 283 42.64 -32.52 -14.25
C THR A 283 41.20 -32.52 -14.80
N LYS A 284 41.06 -33.22 -15.93
CA LYS A 284 39.90 -33.67 -16.71
C LYS A 284 38.56 -33.96 -16.00
N ASN A 285 37.50 -33.74 -16.79
CA ASN A 285 36.22 -34.47 -16.89
C ASN A 285 35.41 -34.75 -15.62
N ASP A 286 34.20 -34.18 -15.53
CA ASP A 286 33.01 -35.02 -15.67
C ASP A 286 31.74 -34.21 -15.98
N SER A 287 31.06 -34.64 -17.04
CA SER A 287 29.67 -34.31 -17.34
C SER A 287 28.75 -34.96 -16.31
N ARG A 288 27.74 -34.23 -15.79
CA ARG A 288 26.46 -34.82 -15.41
C ARG A 288 25.35 -33.79 -15.18
N TYR A 289 24.29 -33.94 -15.97
CA TYR A 289 22.94 -33.48 -15.70
C TYR A 289 22.47 -33.93 -14.31
N SER A 290 21.79 -33.04 -13.58
CA SER A 290 20.62 -33.44 -12.78
C SER A 290 19.75 -32.24 -12.41
N ASN A 291 18.50 -32.30 -12.88
CA ASN A 291 17.34 -31.54 -12.41
C ASN A 291 17.25 -31.52 -10.88
N CYS A 292 16.88 -30.37 -10.31
CA CYS A 292 16.08 -30.38 -9.09
C CYS A 292 15.01 -29.29 -9.16
N SER A 293 13.79 -29.80 -9.28
CA SER A 293 12.49 -29.16 -9.29
C SER A 293 12.13 -28.52 -7.94
N ASN A 294 11.32 -27.46 -8.03
CA ASN A 294 10.21 -27.10 -7.16
C ASN A 294 10.47 -26.97 -5.64
N ARG A 295 10.41 -25.72 -5.17
CA ARG A 295 9.50 -25.27 -4.08
C ARG A 295 9.60 -23.75 -3.89
N CYS A 296 8.72 -23.02 -4.58
CA CYS A 296 8.33 -21.69 -4.13
C CYS A 296 7.15 -21.86 -3.18
N ASN A 297 7.38 -21.74 -1.88
CA ASN A 297 6.29 -21.60 -0.91
C ASN A 297 5.86 -20.14 -0.91
N TYR A 298 4.68 -19.90 -1.49
CA TYR A 298 3.91 -18.68 -1.32
C TYR A 298 3.11 -18.78 -0.03
N HIS A 299 3.53 -18.07 1.00
CA HIS A 299 2.66 -17.57 2.05
C HIS A 299 3.17 -16.18 2.40
N ASP A 300 2.46 -15.17 1.89
CA ASP A 300 2.44 -13.78 2.36
C ASP A 300 1.49 -13.00 1.43
N ILE A 301 0.19 -13.11 1.72
CA ILE A 301 -0.83 -12.07 1.51
C ILE A 301 -1.71 -12.11 2.75
#